data_AF-A0A382SYN0-F1
#
_entry.id   AF-A0A382SYN0-F1
#
_cell.length_a   1.000
_cell.length_b   1.000
_cell.length_c   1.000
_cell.angle_alpha   90.00
_cell.angle_beta   90.00
_cell.angle_gamma   90.00
#
_symmetry.space_group_name_H-M   'P 1'
#
loop_
_entity.id
_entity.type
_entity.pdbx_description
1 polymer ?
#
loop_
_entity_poly.entity_id
_entity_poly.type
_entity_poly.pdbx_seq_one_letter_code
_entity_poly.pdbx_strand_id
1 'polypeptide(L)'
;LSPENYQQAHLQFNLYTSNWSTNYATYPKDTNSLVTLVGDEGDFVNANWQDINPGGNMHGTAIHEIGHGLGMSHPFPKGESYNANELFTQMAYAAFWDKDFIPPYASYSSEVSSISDIEKTARYGKTNDQIITQYWIKQPNWGRDDILTLGFLYGLRENYNSDDTVYSWTKDENIFESIHDMGGTDTIDLSNYDWNMVIDLNPGAVSEVGVGQERLHWNNYAGEKTGDVFVLSWNTVIEKYIGSSGNDDVTLNTSVINDVSTGAGDDVIRDVLPTDIVSAGAGADTVYISYTTLDPDTSVSIDGGS
;
A
#
# COMPACT_ATOMS: atom_id res chain seq x y z
N LEU A 1 -7.05 19.32 -26.22
CA LEU A 1 -7.37 18.28 -27.23
C LEU A 1 -8.32 18.90 -28.26
N SER A 2 -8.18 18.60 -29.55
CA SER A 2 -9.23 18.98 -30.51
C SER A 2 -10.52 18.22 -30.17
N PRO A 3 -11.72 18.79 -30.44
CA PRO A 3 -12.98 18.07 -30.27
C PRO A 3 -13.00 16.72 -30.99
N GLU A 4 -12.29 16.63 -32.12
CA GLU A 4 -12.12 15.42 -32.91
C GLU A 4 -11.31 14.34 -32.17
N ASN A 5 -10.19 14.71 -31.52
CA ASN A 5 -9.40 13.76 -30.73
C ASN A 5 -10.17 13.23 -29.51
N TYR A 6 -11.00 14.07 -28.88
CA TYR A 6 -11.85 13.64 -27.79
C TYR A 6 -12.86 12.57 -28.25
N GLN A 7 -13.53 12.80 -29.38
CA GLN A 7 -14.50 11.84 -29.93
C GLN A 7 -13.88 10.49 -30.32
N GLN A 8 -12.61 10.48 -30.71
CA GLN A 8 -11.88 9.26 -31.08
C GLN A 8 -11.27 8.51 -29.89
N ALA A 9 -11.20 9.11 -28.70
CA ALA A 9 -10.54 8.51 -27.55
C ALA A 9 -11.37 7.37 -26.93
N HIS A 10 -10.77 6.19 -26.71
CA HIS A 10 -11.46 5.06 -26.08
C HIS A 10 -11.91 5.37 -24.64
N LEU A 11 -11.09 6.11 -23.88
CA LEU A 11 -11.41 6.64 -22.55
C LEU A 11 -11.60 8.16 -22.66
N GLN A 12 -12.75 8.65 -22.21
CA GLN A 12 -13.09 10.07 -22.23
C GLN A 12 -13.29 10.57 -20.80
N PHE A 13 -12.46 11.53 -20.38
CA PHE A 13 -12.58 12.17 -19.08
C PHE A 13 -13.50 13.39 -19.16
N ASN A 14 -14.48 13.43 -18.28
CA ASN A 14 -15.42 14.54 -18.14
C ASN A 14 -15.38 15.06 -16.71
N LEU A 15 -15.25 16.38 -16.57
CA LEU A 15 -15.41 17.06 -15.29
C LEU A 15 -16.76 17.80 -15.30
N TYR A 16 -17.56 17.60 -14.26
CA TYR A 16 -18.86 18.27 -14.14
C TYR A 16 -19.15 18.71 -12.70
N THR A 17 -19.68 19.92 -12.54
CA THR A 17 -20.15 20.45 -11.25
C THR A 17 -21.61 20.07 -11.01
N SER A 18 -21.93 19.37 -9.93
CA SER A 18 -23.30 18.93 -9.62
C SER A 18 -23.61 18.95 -8.13
N ASN A 19 -24.85 19.25 -7.79
CA ASN A 19 -25.34 19.22 -6.40
C ASN A 19 -25.94 17.85 -5.97
N TRP A 20 -26.03 16.87 -6.88
CA TRP A 20 -26.83 15.65 -6.68
C TRP A 20 -26.26 14.35 -7.28
N SER A 21 -25.02 14.35 -7.79
CA SER A 21 -24.44 13.16 -8.44
C SER A 21 -23.11 12.74 -7.80
N THR A 22 -22.85 11.43 -7.82
CA THR A 22 -21.55 10.83 -7.50
C THR A 22 -20.70 10.68 -8.76
N ASN A 23 -19.39 10.47 -8.58
CA ASN A 23 -18.50 10.02 -9.66
C ASN A 23 -19.02 8.72 -10.29
N TYR A 24 -18.74 8.52 -11.59
CA TYR A 24 -19.11 7.29 -12.29
C TYR A 24 -18.33 7.09 -13.59
N ALA A 25 -18.22 5.83 -13.99
CA ALA A 25 -17.70 5.43 -15.28
C ALA A 25 -18.51 4.30 -15.92
N THR A 26 -18.37 4.16 -17.23
CA THR A 26 -18.97 3.07 -18.00
C THR A 26 -17.93 2.00 -18.31
N TYR A 27 -18.35 0.73 -18.20
CA TYR A 27 -17.57 -0.42 -18.65
C TYR A 27 -17.20 -0.35 -20.14
N PRO A 28 -16.11 -1.04 -20.57
CA PRO A 28 -15.78 -1.25 -21.97
C PRO A 28 -16.97 -1.78 -22.77
N LYS A 29 -17.20 -1.19 -23.94
CA LYS A 29 -18.27 -1.52 -24.89
C LYS A 29 -17.82 -1.14 -26.31
N ASP A 30 -18.64 -1.39 -27.32
CA ASP A 30 -18.36 -1.02 -28.72
C ASP A 30 -18.34 0.52 -28.97
N THR A 31 -18.47 1.33 -27.92
CA THR A 31 -18.45 2.80 -27.93
C THR A 31 -17.50 3.30 -26.84
N ASN A 32 -17.20 4.59 -26.80
CA ASN A 32 -16.28 5.17 -25.83
C ASN A 32 -16.69 4.86 -24.37
N SER A 33 -15.72 4.53 -23.54
CA SER A 33 -15.87 4.45 -22.09
C SER A 33 -15.79 5.87 -21.51
N LEU A 34 -16.85 6.29 -20.85
CA LEU A 34 -16.91 7.59 -20.19
C LEU A 34 -16.39 7.43 -18.76
N VAL A 35 -15.44 8.26 -18.37
CA VAL A 35 -14.96 8.45 -16.99
C VAL A 35 -15.41 9.85 -16.58
N THR A 36 -16.36 9.92 -15.65
CA THR A 36 -16.94 11.20 -15.21
C THR A 36 -16.59 11.46 -13.76
N LEU A 37 -15.85 12.54 -13.57
CA LEU A 37 -15.50 13.07 -12.28
C LEU A 37 -16.46 14.22 -11.96
N VAL A 38 -17.13 14.12 -10.82
CA VAL A 38 -18.01 15.16 -10.27
C VAL A 38 -17.24 15.88 -9.18
N GLY A 39 -16.97 17.17 -9.40
CA GLY A 39 -16.30 18.05 -8.45
C GLY A 39 -16.66 19.51 -8.74
N ASP A 40 -16.58 20.38 -7.74
CA ASP A 40 -16.70 21.83 -7.92
C ASP A 40 -15.44 22.35 -8.64
N GLU A 41 -15.53 23.41 -9.44
CA GLU A 41 -14.35 24.08 -9.99
C GLU A 41 -13.36 24.45 -8.86
N GLY A 42 -13.89 24.78 -7.67
CA GLY A 42 -13.13 25.01 -6.44
C GLY A 42 -12.15 23.90 -6.04
N ASP A 43 -12.50 22.64 -6.32
CA ASP A 43 -11.66 21.46 -6.00
C ASP A 43 -10.39 21.41 -6.87
N PHE A 44 -10.42 22.07 -8.03
CA PHE A 44 -9.32 22.10 -9.01
C PHE A 44 -8.62 23.45 -9.11
N VAL A 45 -9.18 24.51 -8.50
CA VAL A 45 -8.61 25.88 -8.56
C VAL A 45 -7.29 25.99 -7.80
N ASN A 46 -7.04 25.14 -6.79
CA ASN A 46 -5.78 25.10 -6.05
C ASN A 46 -5.10 23.73 -6.18
N ALA A 47 -4.15 23.62 -7.11
CA ALA A 47 -3.35 22.40 -7.35
C ALA A 47 -2.50 21.94 -6.14
N ASN A 48 -2.44 22.72 -5.06
CA ASN A 48 -1.78 22.36 -3.80
C ASN A 48 -2.68 21.55 -2.85
N TRP A 49 -3.88 21.15 -3.27
CA TRP A 49 -4.75 20.30 -2.47
C TRP A 49 -4.31 18.83 -2.54
N GLN A 50 -4.16 18.22 -1.38
CA GLN A 50 -3.86 16.79 -1.21
C GLN A 50 -4.86 15.90 -1.94
N ASP A 51 -6.12 16.35 -2.07
CA ASP A 51 -7.20 15.55 -2.61
C ASP A 51 -6.99 15.08 -4.06
N ILE A 52 -6.39 15.93 -4.91
CA ILE A 52 -6.12 15.59 -6.33
C ILE A 52 -4.69 15.09 -6.58
N ASN A 53 -3.80 15.13 -5.58
CA ASN A 53 -2.45 14.60 -5.69
C ASN A 53 -2.46 13.08 -5.49
N PRO A 54 -1.43 12.35 -5.96
CA PRO A 54 -1.28 10.93 -5.62
C PRO A 54 -1.38 10.72 -4.10
N GLY A 55 -2.24 9.81 -3.67
CA GLY A 55 -2.58 9.60 -2.25
C GLY A 55 -3.90 10.26 -1.82
N GLY A 56 -4.38 11.26 -2.56
CA GLY A 56 -5.62 11.97 -2.28
C GLY A 56 -6.89 11.20 -2.65
N ASN A 57 -8.01 11.61 -2.06
CA ASN A 57 -9.30 10.93 -2.24
C ASN A 57 -9.89 11.15 -3.65
N MET A 58 -9.78 12.35 -4.23
CA MET A 58 -10.18 12.61 -5.61
C MET A 58 -9.28 11.90 -6.63
N HIS A 59 -7.98 11.82 -6.38
CA HIS A 59 -7.05 11.02 -7.19
C HIS A 59 -7.40 9.54 -7.16
N GLY A 60 -7.61 8.96 -5.97
CA GLY A 60 -8.03 7.57 -5.82
C GLY A 60 -9.38 7.31 -6.48
N THR A 61 -10.32 8.25 -6.37
CA THR A 61 -11.61 8.19 -7.09
C THR A 61 -11.41 8.19 -8.61
N ALA A 62 -10.50 9.01 -9.13
CA ALA A 62 -10.18 8.99 -10.55
C ALA A 62 -9.61 7.63 -10.99
N ILE A 63 -8.72 7.04 -10.20
CA ILE A 63 -8.20 5.68 -10.46
C ILE A 63 -9.33 4.64 -10.42
N HIS A 64 -10.24 4.72 -9.45
CA HIS A 64 -11.41 3.85 -9.34
C HIS A 64 -12.28 3.90 -10.60
N GLU A 65 -12.62 5.10 -11.07
CA GLU A 65 -13.44 5.26 -12.27
C GLU A 65 -12.70 4.85 -13.55
N ILE A 66 -11.38 5.04 -13.61
CA ILE A 66 -10.54 4.45 -14.66
C ILE A 66 -10.63 2.93 -14.61
N GLY A 67 -10.64 2.31 -13.42
CA GLY A 67 -10.79 0.88 -13.23
C GLY A 67 -12.07 0.35 -13.89
N HIS A 68 -13.20 1.01 -13.67
CA HIS A 68 -14.45 0.71 -14.39
C HIS A 68 -14.31 0.89 -15.90
N GLY A 69 -13.66 1.97 -16.36
CA GLY A 69 -13.36 2.21 -17.78
C GLY A 69 -12.48 1.11 -18.42
N LEU A 70 -11.68 0.42 -17.60
CA LEU A 70 -10.83 -0.73 -17.93
C LEU A 70 -11.51 -2.09 -17.62
N GLY A 71 -12.80 -2.09 -17.27
CA GLY A 71 -13.57 -3.33 -17.10
C GLY A 71 -13.59 -3.93 -15.70
N MET A 72 -13.01 -3.26 -14.71
CA MET A 72 -13.03 -3.73 -13.31
C MET A 72 -14.39 -3.46 -12.68
N SER A 73 -14.86 -4.42 -11.88
CA SER A 73 -16.09 -4.28 -11.08
C SER A 73 -15.73 -4.03 -9.62
N HIS A 74 -16.66 -3.49 -8.83
CA HIS A 74 -16.53 -3.58 -7.38
C HIS A 74 -16.46 -5.06 -6.95
N PRO A 75 -15.66 -5.39 -5.93
CA PRO A 75 -15.43 -6.78 -5.50
C PRO A 75 -16.57 -7.38 -4.65
N PHE A 76 -17.75 -6.75 -4.62
CA PHE A 76 -18.90 -7.24 -3.86
C PHE A 76 -19.97 -7.87 -4.76
N PRO A 77 -20.57 -9.03 -4.41
CA PRO A 77 -21.84 -9.41 -4.98
C PRO A 77 -22.91 -8.38 -4.55
N LYS A 78 -23.99 -8.22 -5.33
CA LYS A 78 -25.16 -7.37 -5.01
C LYS A 78 -25.93 -7.88 -3.76
N GLY A 79 -25.28 -8.02 -2.60
CA GLY A 79 -25.91 -8.54 -1.41
C GLY A 79 -25.06 -8.71 -0.15
N GLU A 80 -23.74 -8.93 -0.20
CA GLU A 80 -22.97 -9.19 1.03
C GLU A 80 -21.56 -8.58 0.96
N SER A 81 -21.32 -7.60 1.84
CA SER A 81 -20.17 -6.67 1.93
C SER A 81 -18.85 -7.31 2.42
N TYR A 82 -18.76 -8.64 2.50
CA TYR A 82 -17.80 -9.26 3.41
C TYR A 82 -16.34 -9.29 2.92
N ASN A 83 -16.04 -9.09 1.62
CA ASN A 83 -14.68 -9.29 1.07
C ASN A 83 -14.17 -8.18 0.13
N ALA A 84 -14.23 -6.91 0.53
CA ALA A 84 -13.61 -5.83 -0.26
C ALA A 84 -12.70 -4.99 0.61
N ASN A 85 -11.46 -4.79 0.19
CA ASN A 85 -10.49 -4.10 1.01
C ASN A 85 -9.74 -3.01 0.22
N GLU A 86 -9.83 -1.76 0.67
CA GLU A 86 -9.10 -0.59 0.16
C GLU A 86 -7.60 -0.74 0.35
N LEU A 87 -7.16 -1.64 1.25
CA LEU A 87 -5.75 -2.03 1.35
C LEU A 87 -5.25 -2.80 0.12
N PHE A 88 -6.14 -3.41 -0.66
CA PHE A 88 -5.74 -4.27 -1.79
C PHE A 88 -6.27 -3.81 -3.13
N THR A 89 -7.37 -3.05 -3.18
CA THR A 89 -8.00 -2.62 -4.42
C THR A 89 -8.66 -1.26 -4.26
N GLN A 90 -8.48 -0.40 -5.26
CA GLN A 90 -9.16 0.88 -5.41
C GLN A 90 -10.67 0.69 -5.64
N MET A 91 -11.12 -0.51 -6.01
CA MET A 91 -12.51 -0.83 -6.30
C MET A 91 -13.33 -1.18 -5.05
N ALA A 92 -12.69 -1.28 -3.87
CA ALA A 92 -13.34 -1.55 -2.61
C ALA A 92 -13.81 -0.28 -1.89
N TYR A 93 -14.64 -0.48 -0.86
CA TYR A 93 -15.03 0.55 0.09
C TYR A 93 -14.68 0.18 1.53
N ALA A 94 -14.40 -1.10 1.80
CA ALA A 94 -14.08 -1.58 3.14
C ALA A 94 -12.56 -1.55 3.40
N ALA A 95 -12.08 -1.40 4.63
CA ALA A 95 -10.65 -1.33 4.95
C ALA A 95 -10.34 -2.24 6.16
N PHE A 96 -9.36 -3.12 6.01
CA PHE A 96 -8.92 -4.06 7.04
C PHE A 96 -7.48 -4.53 6.76
N TRP A 97 -6.79 -5.09 7.76
CA TRP A 97 -5.34 -5.34 7.66
C TRP A 97 -4.99 -6.68 7.01
N ASP A 98 -5.90 -7.66 7.02
CA ASP A 98 -5.71 -8.97 6.38
C ASP A 98 -6.97 -9.31 5.59
N LYS A 99 -6.82 -9.72 4.33
CA LYS A 99 -7.96 -10.08 3.46
C LYS A 99 -8.91 -11.13 4.10
N ASP A 100 -8.39 -11.96 5.00
CA ASP A 100 -9.12 -13.02 5.69
C ASP A 100 -9.62 -12.59 7.08
N PHE A 101 -9.33 -11.36 7.51
CA PHE A 101 -9.84 -10.78 8.75
C PHE A 101 -11.35 -10.57 8.66
N ILE A 102 -12.09 -11.28 9.52
CA ILE A 102 -13.54 -11.14 9.65
C ILE A 102 -13.82 -10.34 10.94
N PRO A 103 -14.24 -9.06 10.86
CA PRO A 103 -14.56 -8.28 12.04
C PRO A 103 -15.84 -8.81 12.73
N PRO A 104 -15.96 -8.67 14.06
CA PRO A 104 -17.05 -9.26 14.84
C PRO A 104 -18.43 -8.59 14.67
N TYR A 105 -18.56 -7.47 13.93
CA TYR A 105 -19.80 -6.69 13.80
C TYR A 105 -20.16 -6.37 12.33
N ALA A 106 -21.47 -6.24 12.05
CA ALA A 106 -22.06 -6.13 10.71
C ALA A 106 -22.33 -4.68 10.21
N SER A 107 -21.89 -3.66 10.94
CA SER A 107 -21.99 -2.25 10.52
C SER A 107 -20.59 -1.71 10.28
N TYR A 108 -20.28 -1.42 9.02
CA TYR A 108 -18.95 -1.06 8.56
C TYR A 108 -18.82 0.47 8.44
N SER A 109 -17.88 1.06 9.18
CA SER A 109 -17.23 2.31 8.78
C SER A 109 -15.80 1.96 8.43
N SER A 110 -15.45 2.12 7.17
CA SER A 110 -14.23 1.57 6.61
C SER A 110 -13.46 2.66 5.91
N GLU A 111 -12.42 3.10 6.60
CA GLU A 111 -11.75 4.35 6.33
C GLU A 111 -10.29 4.12 6.66
N VAL A 112 -9.39 4.39 5.71
CA VAL A 112 -7.99 4.62 6.03
C VAL A 112 -7.84 6.12 6.15
N SER A 113 -7.52 6.58 7.36
CA SER A 113 -7.34 8.00 7.62
C SER A 113 -5.94 8.27 8.15
N SER A 114 -5.33 9.36 7.67
CA SER A 114 -4.17 9.92 8.33
C SER A 114 -4.63 10.81 9.47
N ILE A 115 -4.06 10.57 10.65
CA ILE A 115 -4.30 11.34 11.87
C ILE A 115 -3.05 12.11 12.33
N SER A 116 -1.89 11.85 11.71
CA SER A 116 -0.64 12.55 12.03
C SER A 116 -0.61 13.95 11.41
N ASP A 117 -0.07 14.93 12.15
CA ASP A 117 0.24 16.31 11.72
C ASP A 117 1.21 16.43 10.51
N ILE A 118 1.58 15.29 9.92
CA ILE A 118 2.66 15.10 8.95
C ILE A 118 2.19 15.39 7.52
N GLU A 119 0.90 15.63 7.34
CA GLU A 119 0.39 16.37 6.21
C GLU A 119 0.27 17.87 6.50
N LYS A 120 0.81 18.67 5.59
CA LYS A 120 1.12 20.11 5.67
C LYS A 120 -0.08 20.94 6.16
N THR A 121 -0.23 21.07 7.48
CA THR A 121 -1.25 21.91 8.10
C THR A 121 -1.08 23.36 7.65
N ALA A 122 -1.99 23.85 6.79
CA ALA A 122 -2.23 25.27 6.65
C ALA A 122 -2.87 25.77 7.94
N ARG A 123 -2.05 26.10 8.93
CA ARG A 123 -2.50 26.69 10.21
C ARG A 123 -3.25 27.99 9.94
N TYR A 124 -4.57 27.98 10.12
CA TYR A 124 -5.37 29.19 10.22
C TYR A 124 -6.04 29.27 11.60
N GLY A 125 -5.37 29.93 12.55
CA GLY A 125 -5.97 30.29 13.84
C GLY A 125 -5.03 30.18 15.03
N LYS A 126 -5.09 31.18 15.92
CA LYS A 126 -4.38 31.21 17.20
C LYS A 126 -5.32 30.74 18.32
N THR A 127 -5.36 29.45 18.64
CA THR A 127 -5.82 28.93 19.95
C THR A 127 -5.43 27.45 20.11
N ASN A 128 -5.08 27.06 21.34
CA ASN A 128 -4.58 25.74 21.76
C ASN A 128 -5.65 24.62 21.79
N ASP A 129 -6.57 24.56 20.82
CA ASP A 129 -7.41 23.37 20.66
C ASP A 129 -6.70 22.42 19.70
N GLN A 130 -6.41 21.19 20.15
CA GLN A 130 -5.90 20.13 19.27
C GLN A 130 -7.00 19.82 18.24
N ILE A 131 -6.90 20.41 17.06
CA ILE A 131 -7.72 20.04 15.90
C ILE A 131 -7.07 18.78 15.33
N ILE A 132 -7.62 17.61 15.64
CA ILE A 132 -7.35 16.40 14.86
C ILE A 132 -8.02 16.64 13.51
N THR A 133 -7.24 16.96 12.48
CA THR A 133 -7.76 16.99 11.12
C THR A 133 -7.54 15.61 10.55
N GLN A 134 -8.63 14.87 10.36
CA GLN A 134 -8.59 13.55 9.71
C GLN A 134 -8.60 13.76 8.20
N TYR A 135 -7.65 13.15 7.51
CA TYR A 135 -7.59 13.16 6.05
C TYR A 135 -7.76 11.75 5.51
N TRP A 136 -8.62 11.64 4.50
CA TRP A 136 -8.84 10.40 3.76
C TRP A 136 -7.68 10.20 2.81
N ILE A 137 -7.00 9.07 2.97
CA ILE A 137 -5.89 8.69 2.09
C ILE A 137 -6.32 7.50 1.23
N LYS A 138 -5.86 7.50 -0.01
CA LYS A 138 -6.03 6.40 -0.97
C LYS A 138 -4.66 5.95 -1.42
N GLN A 139 -4.56 4.76 -2.02
CA GLN A 139 -3.27 4.38 -2.61
C GLN A 139 -2.96 5.32 -3.79
N PRO A 140 -1.70 5.75 -3.94
CA PRO A 140 -1.32 6.64 -5.05
C PRO A 140 -1.38 5.94 -6.40
N ASN A 141 -1.38 4.60 -6.43
CA ASN A 141 -1.41 3.76 -7.61
C ASN A 141 -2.44 2.63 -7.48
N TRP A 142 -2.49 1.75 -8.49
CA TRP A 142 -3.26 0.50 -8.45
C TRP A 142 -2.87 -0.34 -7.24
N GLY A 143 -3.86 -0.87 -6.53
CA GLY A 143 -3.62 -1.81 -5.44
C GLY A 143 -3.16 -3.19 -5.94
N ARG A 144 -2.57 -4.00 -5.06
CA ARG A 144 -2.15 -5.39 -5.34
C ARG A 144 -3.17 -6.17 -6.17
N ASP A 145 -4.44 -6.14 -5.77
CA ASP A 145 -5.51 -6.92 -6.40
C ASP A 145 -6.06 -6.23 -7.66
N ASP A 146 -5.88 -4.91 -7.79
CA ASP A 146 -6.11 -4.21 -9.06
C ASP A 146 -5.08 -4.65 -10.11
N ILE A 147 -3.80 -4.71 -9.74
CA ILE A 147 -2.71 -5.17 -10.60
C ILE A 147 -2.95 -6.61 -11.06
N LEU A 148 -3.36 -7.49 -10.14
CA LEU A 148 -3.73 -8.87 -10.47
C LEU A 148 -4.91 -8.91 -11.47
N THR A 149 -5.95 -8.14 -11.21
CA THR A 149 -7.15 -8.11 -12.05
C THR A 149 -6.85 -7.57 -13.45
N LEU A 150 -6.12 -6.45 -13.53
CA LEU A 150 -5.69 -5.87 -14.81
C LEU A 150 -4.73 -6.81 -15.55
N GLY A 151 -3.84 -7.49 -14.83
CA GLY A 151 -2.97 -8.53 -15.40
C GLY A 151 -3.76 -9.71 -15.97
N PHE A 152 -4.87 -10.10 -15.34
CA PHE A 152 -5.79 -11.11 -15.88
C PHE A 152 -6.51 -10.62 -17.14
N LEU A 153 -6.98 -9.37 -17.16
CA LEU A 153 -7.73 -8.80 -18.28
C LEU A 153 -6.85 -8.53 -19.52
N TYR A 154 -5.63 -8.04 -19.30
CA TYR A 154 -4.79 -7.44 -20.35
C TYR A 154 -3.40 -8.08 -20.49
N GLY A 155 -3.06 -9.02 -19.62
CA GLY A 155 -1.70 -9.55 -19.49
C GLY A 155 -0.88 -8.73 -18.49
N LEU A 156 -0.17 -9.42 -17.59
CA LEU A 156 0.72 -8.76 -16.65
C LEU A 156 1.94 -8.20 -17.38
N ARG A 157 2.34 -6.98 -17.02
CA ARG A 157 3.53 -6.35 -17.56
C ARG A 157 4.77 -6.84 -16.79
N GLU A 158 5.45 -7.85 -17.32
CA GLU A 158 6.61 -8.51 -16.68
C GLU A 158 7.93 -7.71 -16.72
N ASN A 159 7.93 -6.49 -17.24
CA ASN A 159 9.12 -5.63 -17.32
C ASN A 159 8.89 -4.26 -16.69
N TYR A 160 7.93 -4.16 -15.77
CA TYR A 160 7.71 -2.95 -14.99
C TYR A 160 8.75 -2.85 -13.88
N ASN A 161 9.40 -1.69 -13.76
CA ASN A 161 10.41 -1.40 -12.74
C ASN A 161 11.56 -2.42 -12.62
N SER A 162 11.90 -3.13 -13.70
CA SER A 162 12.76 -4.32 -13.67
C SER A 162 14.27 -4.10 -13.44
N ASP A 163 14.65 -2.94 -12.91
CA ASP A 163 16.03 -2.58 -12.55
C ASP A 163 16.15 -2.58 -11.03
N ASP A 164 17.35 -2.76 -10.47
CA ASP A 164 17.58 -2.70 -9.01
C ASP A 164 17.00 -1.42 -8.39
N THR A 165 16.02 -1.58 -7.49
CA THR A 165 15.28 -0.49 -6.87
C THR A 165 15.46 -0.48 -5.35
N VAL A 166 15.67 0.72 -4.79
CA VAL A 166 15.65 0.95 -3.34
C VAL A 166 14.37 1.69 -2.99
N TYR A 167 13.51 1.03 -2.23
CA TYR A 167 12.30 1.58 -1.66
C TYR A 167 12.61 2.12 -0.26
N SER A 168 12.61 3.45 -0.13
CA SER A 168 12.85 4.16 1.13
C SER A 168 11.90 5.34 1.23
N TRP A 169 11.35 5.59 2.41
CA TRP A 169 10.41 6.68 2.67
C TRP A 169 10.92 7.60 3.76
N THR A 170 10.36 8.81 3.85
CA THR A 170 10.71 9.74 4.92
C THR A 170 9.69 9.69 6.07
N LYS A 171 10.11 10.05 7.29
CA LYS A 171 9.19 10.18 8.44
C LYS A 171 8.08 11.21 8.21
N ASP A 172 8.27 12.11 7.24
CA ASP A 172 7.35 13.19 6.89
C ASP A 172 6.28 12.76 5.86
N GLU A 173 6.25 11.49 5.44
CA GLU A 173 5.31 10.99 4.42
C GLU A 173 4.59 9.75 4.92
N ASN A 174 3.26 9.72 4.83
CA ASN A 174 2.51 8.50 5.11
C ASN A 174 2.71 7.49 3.97
N ILE A 175 3.08 6.26 4.31
CA ILE A 175 3.15 5.16 3.35
C ILE A 175 1.78 4.49 3.32
N PHE A 176 1.10 4.55 2.17
CA PHE A 176 -0.08 3.74 1.87
C PHE A 176 -0.06 3.37 0.40
N GLU A 177 0.68 2.31 0.05
CA GLU A 177 0.84 1.95 -1.35
C GLU A 177 1.06 0.45 -1.60
N SER A 178 0.87 0.04 -2.85
CA SER A 178 1.28 -1.28 -3.32
C SER A 178 2.59 -1.17 -4.11
N ILE A 179 3.58 -1.97 -3.74
CA ILE A 179 4.85 -2.08 -4.46
C ILE A 179 4.70 -3.09 -5.58
N HIS A 180 4.91 -2.63 -6.81
CA HIS A 180 4.91 -3.48 -8.00
C HIS A 180 6.29 -3.42 -8.64
N ASP A 181 7.03 -4.51 -8.50
CA ASP A 181 8.34 -4.69 -9.12
C ASP A 181 8.36 -6.02 -9.88
N MET A 182 9.02 -6.07 -11.02
CA MET A 182 9.08 -7.26 -11.86
C MET A 182 10.52 -7.70 -12.17
N GLY A 183 11.53 -7.13 -11.51
CA GLY A 183 12.88 -7.68 -11.54
C GLY A 183 13.95 -6.70 -11.07
N GLY A 184 15.17 -7.20 -10.95
CA GLY A 184 16.25 -6.47 -10.29
C GLY A 184 16.68 -7.21 -9.05
N THR A 185 17.52 -6.57 -8.25
CA THR A 185 17.78 -6.94 -6.86
C THR A 185 17.34 -5.77 -5.98
N ASP A 186 16.15 -5.90 -5.41
CA ASP A 186 15.42 -4.79 -4.81
C ASP A 186 15.59 -4.75 -3.30
N THR A 187 15.46 -3.55 -2.73
CA THR A 187 15.71 -3.29 -1.30
C THR A 187 14.55 -2.53 -0.68
N ILE A 188 13.99 -3.03 0.42
CA ILE A 188 13.28 -2.20 1.39
C ILE A 188 14.33 -1.62 2.36
N ASP A 189 14.48 -0.29 2.38
CA ASP A 189 15.39 0.43 3.27
C ASP A 189 14.62 1.34 4.24
N LEU A 190 14.56 0.90 5.50
CA LEU A 190 13.93 1.59 6.62
C LEU A 190 14.97 2.07 7.66
N SER A 191 16.25 2.12 7.29
CA SER A 191 17.36 2.49 8.19
C SER A 191 17.30 3.89 8.76
N ASN A 192 16.50 4.77 8.16
CA ASN A 192 16.24 6.11 8.64
C ASN A 192 15.17 6.19 9.75
N TYR A 193 14.49 5.09 10.05
CA TYR A 193 13.48 5.00 11.10
C TYR A 193 14.06 4.51 12.43
N ASP A 194 13.37 4.87 13.51
CA ASP A 194 13.62 4.45 14.89
C ASP A 194 12.35 3.86 15.53
N TRP A 195 11.48 3.30 14.69
CA TRP A 195 10.19 2.75 15.08
C TRP A 195 10.20 1.24 14.92
N ASN A 196 9.35 0.56 15.66
CA ASN A 196 9.18 -0.88 15.48
C ASN A 196 8.51 -1.18 14.13
N MET A 197 8.94 -2.24 13.48
CA MET A 197 8.42 -2.64 12.16
C MET A 197 7.82 -4.04 12.21
N VAL A 198 6.82 -4.31 11.36
CA VAL A 198 6.36 -5.67 11.05
C VAL A 198 6.38 -5.80 9.53
N ILE A 199 7.38 -6.50 9.01
CA ILE A 199 7.68 -6.58 7.58
C ILE A 199 7.53 -8.02 7.11
N ASP A 200 6.92 -8.20 5.95
CA ASP A 200 6.80 -9.48 5.27
C ASP A 200 7.21 -9.31 3.80
N LEU A 201 8.32 -9.95 3.42
CA LEU A 201 8.90 -9.87 2.08
C LEU A 201 8.26 -10.87 1.11
N ASN A 202 7.27 -11.66 1.54
CA ASN A 202 6.60 -12.60 0.66
C ASN A 202 5.70 -11.85 -0.36
N PRO A 203 5.64 -12.31 -1.62
CA PRO A 203 4.75 -11.72 -2.61
C PRO A 203 3.29 -11.70 -2.13
N GLY A 204 2.64 -10.54 -2.25
CA GLY A 204 1.27 -10.36 -1.77
C GLY A 204 1.15 -9.96 -0.31
N ALA A 205 2.23 -9.94 0.48
CA ALA A 205 2.14 -9.68 1.90
C ALA A 205 1.91 -8.20 2.25
N VAL A 206 1.44 -7.97 3.48
CA VAL A 206 1.19 -6.65 4.06
C VAL A 206 2.25 -6.37 5.09
N SER A 207 2.90 -5.22 4.98
CA SER A 207 3.94 -4.77 5.90
C SER A 207 3.53 -3.47 6.59
N GLU A 208 3.72 -3.41 7.91
CA GLU A 208 3.47 -2.24 8.75
C GLU A 208 4.79 -1.55 9.10
N VAL A 209 4.88 -0.27 8.74
CA VAL A 209 6.01 0.61 9.04
C VAL A 209 5.62 1.51 10.20
N GLY A 210 6.29 1.34 11.34
CA GLY A 210 6.01 2.09 12.55
C GLY A 210 4.79 1.56 13.30
N VAL A 211 4.92 0.37 13.87
CA VAL A 211 3.89 -0.26 14.71
C VAL A 211 3.56 0.62 15.91
N GLY A 212 2.29 0.94 16.07
CA GLY A 212 1.80 1.80 17.14
C GLY A 212 2.09 3.29 16.94
N GLN A 213 2.60 3.70 15.77
CA GLN A 213 2.76 5.11 15.45
C GLN A 213 1.41 5.68 15.04
N GLU A 214 0.98 6.76 15.71
CA GLU A 214 -0.29 7.46 15.44
C GLU A 214 -0.24 8.22 14.09
N ARG A 215 -0.18 7.46 12.99
CA ARG A 215 0.03 7.91 11.61
C ARG A 215 -1.19 7.64 10.75
N LEU A 216 -1.31 6.42 10.23
CA LEU A 216 -2.53 5.95 9.58
C LEU A 216 -3.31 5.06 10.53
N HIS A 217 -4.62 5.21 10.50
CA HIS A 217 -5.61 4.44 11.24
C HIS A 217 -6.35 3.55 10.24
N TRP A 218 -6.16 2.23 10.34
CA TRP A 218 -6.59 1.29 9.28
C TRP A 218 -8.00 0.72 9.49
N ASN A 219 -8.71 1.18 10.53
CA ASN A 219 -10.16 1.05 10.76
C ASN A 219 -10.51 1.52 12.18
N ASN A 220 -11.75 1.98 12.40
CA ASN A 220 -12.22 2.45 13.72
C ASN A 220 -12.62 1.31 14.72
N TYR A 221 -11.95 0.16 14.75
CA TYR A 221 -12.32 -0.98 15.62
C TYR A 221 -11.30 -1.34 16.71
N ALA A 222 -11.72 -2.12 17.70
CA ALA A 222 -10.82 -2.67 18.71
C ALA A 222 -9.75 -3.56 18.07
N GLY A 223 -8.47 -3.22 18.27
CA GLY A 223 -7.33 -3.85 17.58
C GLY A 223 -6.88 -3.09 16.32
N GLU A 224 -7.29 -1.83 16.18
CA GLU A 224 -6.79 -0.89 15.19
C GLU A 224 -5.26 -0.90 15.11
N LYS A 225 -4.75 -0.95 13.88
CA LYS A 225 -3.34 -0.72 13.58
C LYS A 225 -3.12 0.76 13.37
N THR A 226 -2.09 1.27 14.04
CA THR A 226 -1.64 2.64 13.93
C THR A 226 -0.20 2.60 13.43
N GLY A 227 -0.01 2.94 12.16
CA GLY A 227 1.27 2.80 11.46
C GLY A 227 1.09 3.05 9.97
N ASP A 228 2.17 3.20 9.22
CA ASP A 228 2.10 3.27 7.77
C ASP A 228 2.10 1.85 7.16
N VAL A 229 1.66 1.70 5.91
CA VAL A 229 1.50 0.39 5.26
C VAL A 229 2.01 0.37 3.83
N PHE A 230 2.71 -0.71 3.48
CA PHE A 230 2.90 -1.10 2.09
C PHE A 230 2.49 -2.54 1.85
N VAL A 231 2.09 -2.84 0.62
CA VAL A 231 1.67 -4.17 0.20
C VAL A 231 2.48 -4.61 -1.01
N LEU A 232 3.10 -5.79 -0.98
CA LEU A 232 3.78 -6.32 -2.15
C LEU A 232 2.75 -6.85 -3.16
N SER A 233 2.96 -6.59 -4.45
CA SER A 233 2.14 -7.24 -5.49
C SER A 233 2.42 -8.74 -5.55
N TRP A 234 1.48 -9.54 -6.07
CA TRP A 234 1.57 -11.02 -6.04
C TRP A 234 2.78 -11.62 -6.77
N ASN A 235 3.43 -10.86 -7.65
CA ASN A 235 4.64 -11.28 -8.37
C ASN A 235 5.85 -10.38 -8.07
N THR A 236 5.71 -9.43 -7.14
CA THR A 236 6.85 -8.61 -6.68
C THR A 236 7.73 -9.47 -5.80
N VAL A 237 9.04 -9.41 -6.05
CA VAL A 237 10.06 -10.05 -5.23
C VAL A 237 10.97 -8.95 -4.70
N ILE A 238 11.28 -8.99 -3.41
CA ILE A 238 12.28 -8.12 -2.79
C ILE A 238 13.33 -9.01 -2.14
N GLU A 239 14.60 -8.82 -2.51
CA GLU A 239 15.71 -9.63 -2.02
C GLU A 239 16.37 -9.05 -0.78
N LYS A 240 16.26 -7.73 -0.55
CA LYS A 240 17.00 -7.06 0.51
C LYS A 240 16.13 -6.30 1.49
N TYR A 241 16.51 -6.39 2.76
CA TYR A 241 15.90 -5.61 3.84
C TYR A 241 16.98 -4.93 4.68
N ILE A 242 16.87 -3.62 4.83
CA ILE A 242 17.64 -2.84 5.78
C ILE A 242 16.65 -2.26 6.79
N GLY A 243 16.69 -2.78 8.01
CA GLY A 243 15.78 -2.46 9.09
C GLY A 243 16.09 -1.15 9.80
N SER A 244 15.22 -0.85 10.75
CA SER A 244 15.23 0.39 11.51
C SER A 244 16.20 0.32 12.70
N SER A 245 16.18 1.32 13.59
CA SER A 245 16.81 1.20 14.91
C SER A 245 15.82 0.88 16.04
N GLY A 246 14.59 0.52 15.70
CA GLY A 246 13.57 -0.02 16.62
C GLY A 246 13.54 -1.54 16.57
N ASN A 247 12.57 -2.17 17.22
CA ASN A 247 12.44 -3.63 17.18
C ASN A 247 11.69 -4.05 15.91
N ASP A 248 12.38 -4.73 15.01
CA ASP A 248 11.84 -5.18 13.73
C ASP A 248 11.41 -6.66 13.79
N ASP A 249 10.19 -6.98 13.34
CA ASP A 249 9.76 -8.36 13.07
C ASP A 249 9.66 -8.55 11.55
N VAL A 250 10.66 -9.23 10.96
CA VAL A 250 10.77 -9.42 9.51
C VAL A 250 10.59 -10.89 9.13
N THR A 251 9.70 -11.15 8.16
CA THR A 251 9.49 -12.46 7.54
C THR A 251 10.10 -12.49 6.15
N LEU A 252 10.99 -13.44 5.91
CA LEU A 252 11.74 -13.54 4.65
C LEU A 252 10.99 -14.35 3.58
N ASN A 253 11.31 -14.05 2.32
CA ASN A 253 10.76 -14.79 1.19
C ASN A 253 11.58 -16.07 0.94
N THR A 254 10.99 -17.22 1.24
CA THR A 254 11.64 -18.53 1.09
C THR A 254 11.83 -18.99 -0.36
N SER A 255 11.37 -18.22 -1.35
CA SER A 255 11.55 -18.54 -2.77
C SER A 255 12.82 -17.91 -3.38
N VAL A 256 13.53 -17.07 -2.63
CA VAL A 256 14.74 -16.37 -3.08
C VAL A 256 15.83 -16.40 -2.02
N ILE A 257 17.01 -15.90 -2.38
CA ILE A 257 18.08 -15.63 -1.42
C ILE A 257 17.87 -14.21 -0.90
N ASN A 258 17.71 -14.08 0.41
CA ASN A 258 17.50 -12.81 1.08
C ASN A 258 18.85 -12.29 1.64
N ASP A 259 19.04 -10.97 1.60
CA ASP A 259 20.16 -10.25 2.24
C ASP A 259 19.60 -9.21 3.22
N VAL A 260 19.74 -9.49 4.50
CA VAL A 260 18.94 -8.89 5.58
C VAL A 260 19.86 -8.30 6.64
N SER A 261 19.65 -7.03 6.95
CA SER A 261 20.28 -6.32 8.06
C SER A 261 19.22 -5.62 8.88
N THR A 262 18.83 -6.13 10.06
CA THR A 262 17.74 -5.52 10.85
C THR A 262 18.15 -4.28 11.64
N GLY A 263 19.44 -4.13 11.95
CA GLY A 263 19.97 -2.87 12.48
C GLY A 263 20.21 -2.93 13.98
N ALA A 264 19.54 -2.09 14.76
CA ALA A 264 19.62 -2.13 16.21
C ALA A 264 18.22 -2.28 16.77
N GLY A 265 18.06 -2.92 17.91
CA GLY A 265 16.75 -3.30 18.42
C GLY A 265 16.76 -4.75 18.85
N ASP A 266 15.72 -5.19 19.56
CA ASP A 266 15.52 -6.62 19.81
C ASP A 266 14.72 -7.20 18.64
N ASP A 267 15.42 -7.63 17.59
CA ASP A 267 14.82 -7.97 16.30
C ASP A 267 14.40 -9.44 16.21
N VAL A 268 13.42 -9.71 15.34
CA VAL A 268 12.94 -11.05 15.02
C VAL A 268 13.03 -11.27 13.52
N ILE A 269 13.83 -12.26 13.11
CA ILE A 269 14.02 -12.63 11.70
C ILE A 269 13.45 -14.03 11.49
N ARG A 270 12.42 -14.14 10.65
CA ARG A 270 11.67 -15.39 10.40
C ARG A 270 11.95 -15.96 9.03
N ASP A 271 11.83 -17.28 8.94
CA ASP A 271 11.97 -18.04 7.70
C ASP A 271 13.34 -17.93 7.02
N VAL A 272 14.39 -17.79 7.82
CA VAL A 272 15.77 -17.77 7.33
C VAL A 272 16.13 -19.13 6.73
N LEU A 273 16.48 -19.12 5.46
CA LEU A 273 17.06 -20.26 4.76
C LEU A 273 18.58 -20.29 4.91
N PRO A 274 19.21 -21.47 4.77
CA PRO A 274 20.66 -21.58 4.81
C PRO A 274 21.42 -20.78 3.75
N THR A 275 20.74 -20.39 2.67
CA THR A 275 21.30 -19.58 1.59
C THR A 275 21.25 -18.08 1.87
N ASP A 276 20.47 -17.64 2.85
CA ASP A 276 20.29 -16.23 3.17
C ASP A 276 21.52 -15.65 3.87
N ILE A 277 21.69 -14.33 3.72
CA ILE A 277 22.71 -13.53 4.39
C ILE A 277 21.99 -12.73 5.48
N VAL A 278 22.35 -12.97 6.74
CA VAL A 278 21.66 -12.36 7.88
C VAL A 278 22.63 -11.65 8.80
N SER A 279 22.37 -10.36 9.01
CA SER A 279 22.98 -9.50 10.03
C SER A 279 21.89 -9.00 10.97
N ALA A 280 21.77 -9.60 12.15
CA ALA A 280 20.78 -9.17 13.14
C ALA A 280 21.17 -7.83 13.81
N GLY A 281 22.46 -7.53 13.86
CA GLY A 281 22.94 -6.26 14.39
C GLY A 281 22.85 -6.18 15.91
N ALA A 282 22.63 -5.00 16.47
CA ALA A 282 22.81 -4.76 17.90
C ALA A 282 21.51 -4.94 18.69
N GLY A 283 21.45 -5.95 19.56
CA GLY A 283 20.36 -6.14 20.51
C GLY A 283 20.16 -7.59 20.89
N ALA A 284 19.01 -7.92 21.49
CA ALA A 284 18.66 -9.29 21.84
C ALA A 284 17.83 -9.94 20.72
N ASP A 285 18.50 -10.29 19.62
CA ASP A 285 17.83 -10.76 18.41
C ASP A 285 17.44 -12.23 18.45
N THR A 286 16.37 -12.56 17.72
CA THR A 286 15.87 -13.93 17.54
C THR A 286 15.78 -14.28 16.06
N VAL A 287 16.49 -15.33 15.66
CA VAL A 287 16.45 -15.84 14.28
C VAL A 287 15.79 -17.22 14.22
N TYR A 288 14.70 -17.33 13.45
CA TYR A 288 14.01 -18.57 13.15
C TYR A 288 14.47 -19.12 11.81
N ILE A 289 15.20 -20.24 11.86
CA ILE A 289 15.72 -20.92 10.66
C ILE A 289 14.67 -21.92 10.16
N SER A 290 14.38 -21.86 8.87
CA SER A 290 13.47 -22.76 8.17
C SER A 290 14.24 -23.74 7.27
N TYR A 291 13.88 -25.01 7.31
CA TYR A 291 14.49 -26.07 6.50
C TYR A 291 13.44 -27.04 5.96
N THR A 292 13.52 -27.36 4.68
CA THR A 292 12.65 -28.37 4.03
C THR A 292 13.19 -29.78 4.20
N THR A 293 14.52 -29.92 4.30
CA THR A 293 15.22 -31.18 4.51
C THR A 293 16.34 -30.99 5.52
N LEU A 294 16.39 -31.86 6.52
CA LEU A 294 17.51 -31.92 7.46
C LEU A 294 18.70 -32.59 6.77
N ASP A 295 19.57 -31.78 6.18
CA ASP A 295 20.88 -32.20 5.70
C ASP A 295 21.94 -31.81 6.75
N PRO A 296 22.65 -32.79 7.36
CA PRO A 296 23.67 -32.52 8.38
C PRO A 296 24.85 -31.68 7.88
N ASP A 297 25.04 -31.53 6.57
CA ASP A 297 26.09 -30.71 5.98
C ASP A 297 25.65 -29.25 5.73
N THR A 298 24.39 -28.91 6.05
CA THR A 298 23.87 -27.55 5.91
C THR A 298 24.34 -26.65 7.05
N SER A 299 24.98 -25.52 6.71
CA SER A 299 25.37 -24.48 7.65
C SER A 299 24.65 -23.17 7.33
N VAL A 300 24.18 -22.46 8.36
CA VAL A 300 23.67 -21.08 8.26
C VAL A 300 24.69 -20.15 8.92
N SER A 301 25.06 -19.06 8.25
CA SER A 301 25.92 -18.03 8.81
C SER A 301 25.06 -16.84 9.22
N ILE A 302 24.98 -16.57 10.52
CA ILE A 302 24.24 -15.44 11.08
C ILE A 302 25.25 -14.58 11.81
N ASP A 303 25.33 -13.29 11.47
CA ASP A 303 25.97 -12.30 12.31
C ASP A 303 24.95 -11.81 13.33
N GLY A 304 25.06 -12.30 14.58
CA GLY A 304 24.18 -11.89 15.67
C GLY A 304 24.51 -10.53 16.27
N GLY A 305 25.46 -9.79 15.67
CA GLY A 305 25.96 -8.49 16.10
C GLY A 305 26.44 -8.42 17.56
N SER A 306 26.54 -7.19 18.10
CA SER A 306 27.24 -6.90 19.38
C SER A 306 26.46 -5.98 20.31
#